data_AF-A0A9E0XG60-F1
#
_entry.id   AF-A0A9E0XG60-F1
#
_cell.length_a   1.000
_cell.length_b   1.000
_cell.length_c   1.000
_cell.angle_alpha   90.00
_cell.angle_beta   90.00
_cell.angle_gamma   90.00
#
_symmetry.space_group_name_H-M   'P 1'
#
loop_
_entity.id
_entity.type
_entity.pdbx_description
1 polymer ?
#
loop_
_entity_poly.entity_id
_entity_poly.type
_entity_poly.pdbx_seq_one_letter_code
_entity_poly.pdbx_strand_id
1 'polypeptide(L)'
;MASENYADFEVMIQRVAWALRLTPEEFKDHVNAHRMDVFHTIPDPQTGRSFMVGEEFTSRLKKIGKRYLDSNPAQKVRTDFNSFVEELRAKFSEFFVGTERARDESQMNRWIGSAMRATLKKQSASTHYVPCALIFSQTVKQFEVGPVTFYHTSEFFRIFGDEIEGLREKIRARHQERVTESIKKGYAAKDAATPE
;
A
#
# COMPACT_ATOMS: atom_id res chain seq x y z
N MET A 1 19.45 17.00 0.39
CA MET A 1 18.34 16.07 0.67
C MET A 1 17.99 15.96 2.16
N ALA A 2 18.94 15.67 3.06
CA ALA A 2 18.67 15.62 4.51
C ALA A 2 18.12 16.95 5.06
N SER A 3 18.76 18.07 4.73
CA SER A 3 18.35 19.42 5.15
C SER A 3 16.94 19.83 4.68
N GLU A 4 16.56 19.50 3.44
CA GLU A 4 15.21 19.81 2.92
C GLU A 4 14.11 18.96 3.56
N ASN A 5 14.39 17.67 3.80
CA ASN A 5 13.46 16.80 4.52
C ASN A 5 13.25 17.31 5.95
N TYR A 6 14.32 17.76 6.60
CA TYR A 6 14.24 18.29 7.95
C TYR A 6 13.47 19.60 8.01
N ALA A 7 13.68 20.52 7.08
CA ALA A 7 12.90 21.76 6.98
C ALA A 7 11.40 21.48 6.78
N ASP A 8 11.04 20.53 5.90
CA ASP A 8 9.65 20.13 5.71
C ASP A 8 9.07 19.46 6.98
N PHE A 9 9.89 18.67 7.69
CA PHE A 9 9.52 18.03 8.95
C PHE A 9 9.26 19.04 10.08
N GLU A 10 10.08 20.09 10.19
CA GLU A 10 9.86 21.16 11.18
C GLU A 10 8.53 21.88 10.96
N VAL A 11 8.19 22.20 9.71
CA VAL A 11 6.89 22.79 9.36
C VAL A 11 5.75 21.84 9.74
N MET A 12 5.88 20.54 9.45
CA MET A 12 4.87 19.55 9.83
C MET A 12 4.65 19.49 11.36
N ILE A 13 5.73 19.54 12.14
CA ILE A 13 5.65 19.59 13.61
C ILE A 13 4.93 20.84 14.08
N GLN A 14 5.23 22.00 13.50
CA GLN A 14 4.55 23.27 13.82
C GLN A 14 3.05 23.20 13.52
N ARG A 15 2.66 22.61 12.38
CA ARG A 15 1.25 22.40 12.01
C ARG A 15 0.52 21.50 13.00
N VAL A 16 1.16 20.44 13.49
CA VAL A 16 0.57 19.59 14.53
C VAL A 16 0.45 20.33 15.86
N ALA A 17 1.48 21.08 16.27
CA ALA A 17 1.44 21.87 17.50
C ALA A 17 0.33 22.95 17.45
N TRP A 18 0.14 23.58 16.29
CA TRP A 18 -0.98 24.50 16.05
C TRP A 18 -2.33 23.77 16.17
N ALA A 19 -2.50 22.65 15.47
CA ALA A 19 -3.75 21.89 15.47
C ALA A 19 -4.19 21.46 16.88
N LEU A 20 -3.23 21.04 17.71
CA LEU A 20 -3.50 20.61 19.10
C LEU A 20 -3.83 21.77 20.05
N ARG A 21 -3.58 23.02 19.65
CA ARG A 21 -3.86 24.22 20.46
C ARG A 21 -5.12 24.96 20.05
N LEU A 22 -5.75 24.57 18.94
CA LEU A 22 -6.96 25.23 18.44
C LEU A 22 -8.11 25.08 19.43
N THR A 23 -8.73 26.21 19.76
CA THR A 23 -10.04 26.21 20.41
C THR A 23 -11.14 25.84 19.42
N PRO A 24 -12.34 25.43 19.89
CA PRO A 24 -13.47 25.12 19.00
C PRO A 24 -13.89 26.31 18.10
N GLU A 25 -13.76 27.54 18.59
CA GLU A 25 -14.09 28.76 17.86
C GLU A 25 -13.07 29.02 16.75
N GLU A 26 -11.78 28.99 17.07
CA GLU A 26 -10.70 29.13 16.08
C GLU A 26 -10.72 28.03 15.04
N PHE A 27 -11.06 26.79 15.44
CA PHE A 27 -11.23 25.68 14.51
C PHE A 27 -12.35 25.97 13.50
N LYS A 28 -13.50 26.44 13.98
CA LYS A 28 -14.64 26.78 13.12
C LYS A 28 -14.28 27.90 12.15
N ASP A 29 -13.63 28.95 12.63
CA ASP A 29 -13.21 30.09 11.81
C ASP A 29 -12.17 29.66 10.76
N HIS A 30 -11.20 28.82 11.14
CA HIS A 30 -10.22 28.27 10.21
C HIS A 30 -10.86 27.43 9.12
N VAL A 31 -11.78 26.52 9.48
CA VAL A 31 -12.48 25.66 8.52
C VAL A 31 -13.37 26.48 7.58
N ASN A 32 -14.00 27.56 8.07
CA ASN A 32 -14.79 28.45 7.22
C ASN A 32 -13.93 29.14 6.16
N ALA A 33 -12.71 29.55 6.52
CA ALA A 33 -11.75 30.17 5.62
C ALA A 33 -11.03 29.15 4.70
N HIS A 34 -10.74 27.96 5.20
CA HIS A 34 -9.94 26.93 4.54
C HIS A 34 -10.69 25.58 4.52
N ARG A 35 -11.81 25.55 3.80
CA ARG A 35 -12.73 24.39 3.82
C ARG A 35 -12.06 23.06 3.45
N MET A 36 -11.03 23.08 2.62
CA MET A 36 -10.34 21.85 2.19
C MET A 36 -9.46 21.24 3.28
N ASP A 37 -9.06 22.02 4.29
CA ASP A 37 -8.18 21.54 5.36
C ASP A 37 -8.81 20.39 6.16
N VAL A 38 -10.14 20.30 6.23
CA VAL A 38 -10.86 19.21 6.90
C VAL A 38 -10.54 17.82 6.33
N PHE A 39 -10.11 17.75 5.07
CA PHE A 39 -9.69 16.50 4.42
C PHE A 39 -8.22 16.14 4.71
N HIS A 40 -7.50 17.01 5.40
CA HIS A 40 -6.09 16.85 5.73
C HIS A 40 -5.94 16.59 7.23
N THR A 41 -6.04 15.32 7.59
CA THR A 41 -6.03 14.86 8.98
C THR A 41 -4.87 13.92 9.26
N ILE A 42 -4.56 13.72 10.55
CA ILE A 42 -3.73 12.62 11.03
C ILE A 42 -4.46 11.88 12.15
N PRO A 43 -4.22 10.56 12.32
CA PRO A 43 -4.77 9.84 13.46
C PRO A 43 -4.14 10.36 14.76
N ASP A 44 -4.92 10.35 15.83
CA ASP A 44 -4.46 10.55 17.21
C ASP A 44 -4.23 9.16 17.83
N PRO A 45 -3.00 8.86 18.29
CA PRO A 45 -2.70 7.54 18.82
C PRO A 45 -3.34 7.28 20.19
N GLN A 46 -3.76 8.33 20.91
CA GLN A 46 -4.37 8.22 22.24
C GLN A 46 -5.87 8.01 22.17
N THR A 47 -6.58 8.77 21.32
CA THR A 47 -8.05 8.74 21.24
C THR A 47 -8.57 7.84 20.11
N GLY A 48 -7.71 7.45 19.16
CA GLY A 48 -8.10 6.73 17.95
C GLY A 48 -8.92 7.57 16.95
N ARG A 49 -9.22 8.83 17.28
CA ARG A 49 -9.87 9.79 16.38
C ARG A 49 -8.83 10.42 15.47
N SER A 50 -9.26 11.18 14.47
CA SER A 50 -8.35 11.97 13.63
C SER A 50 -8.58 13.45 13.89
N PHE A 51 -7.52 14.25 13.80
CA PHE A 51 -7.61 15.71 13.90
C PHE A 51 -6.98 16.37 12.67
N MET A 52 -7.45 17.58 12.38
CA MET A 52 -7.09 18.37 11.21
C MET A 52 -5.70 18.98 11.38
N VAL A 53 -4.82 18.82 10.39
CA VAL A 53 -3.48 19.43 10.35
C VAL A 53 -3.31 20.40 9.17
N GLY A 54 -4.26 20.36 8.23
CA GLY A 54 -4.33 21.23 7.05
C GLY A 54 -3.47 20.75 5.87
N GLU A 55 -3.72 21.35 4.71
CA GLU A 55 -3.12 20.98 3.44
C GLU A 55 -1.59 21.03 3.47
N GLU A 56 -1.02 22.04 4.13
CA GLU A 56 0.43 22.22 4.18
C GLU A 56 1.14 20.99 4.75
N PHE A 57 0.65 20.42 5.85
CA PHE A 57 1.21 19.19 6.40
C PHE A 57 1.21 18.06 5.37
N THR A 58 0.08 17.86 4.67
CA THR A 58 -0.06 16.79 3.69
C THR A 58 0.86 17.00 2.49
N SER A 59 1.02 18.25 2.03
CA SER A 59 1.92 18.61 0.94
C SER A 59 3.38 18.33 1.30
N ARG A 60 3.81 18.73 2.50
CA ARG A 60 5.18 18.49 3.02
C ARG A 60 5.46 17.00 3.19
N LEU A 61 4.50 16.25 3.75
CA LEU A 61 4.56 14.79 3.87
C LEU A 61 4.76 14.12 2.51
N LYS A 62 3.97 14.51 1.50
CA LYS A 62 4.11 14.00 0.12
C LYS A 62 5.48 14.33 -0.49
N LYS A 63 6.01 15.53 -0.25
CA LYS A 63 7.35 15.93 -0.71
C LYS A 63 8.45 15.05 -0.10
N ILE A 64 8.39 14.81 1.22
CA ILE A 64 9.32 13.90 1.91
C ILE A 64 9.24 12.50 1.30
N GLY A 65 8.03 11.95 1.16
CA GLY A 65 7.83 10.63 0.57
C GLY A 65 8.37 10.53 -0.87
N LYS A 66 8.12 11.55 -1.68
CA LYS A 66 8.59 11.61 -3.07
C LYS A 66 10.12 11.64 -3.13
N ARG A 67 10.77 12.53 -2.38
CA ARG A 67 12.23 12.62 -2.33
C ARG A 67 12.86 11.32 -1.85
N TYR A 68 12.25 10.65 -0.86
CA TYR A 68 12.73 9.37 -0.38
C TYR A 68 12.69 8.30 -1.47
N LEU A 69 11.56 8.13 -2.17
CA LEU A 69 11.45 7.15 -3.26
C LEU A 69 12.34 7.50 -4.45
N ASP A 70 12.44 8.78 -4.82
CA ASP A 70 13.34 9.23 -5.90
C ASP A 70 14.81 8.92 -5.58
N SER A 71 15.18 8.96 -4.30
CA SER A 71 16.53 8.58 -3.82
C SER A 71 16.74 7.07 -3.68
N ASN A 72 15.67 6.27 -3.75
CA ASN A 72 15.70 4.81 -3.60
C ASN A 72 14.99 4.14 -4.78
N PRO A 73 15.56 4.14 -6.00
CA PRO A 73 14.90 3.65 -7.20
C PRO A 73 14.39 2.21 -7.09
N ALA A 74 15.16 1.32 -6.44
CA ALA A 74 14.77 -0.07 -6.23
C ALA A 74 13.49 -0.22 -5.39
N GLN A 75 13.27 0.68 -4.42
CA GLN A 75 12.06 0.71 -3.62
C GLN A 75 10.91 1.37 -4.39
N LYS A 76 11.18 2.48 -5.08
CA LYS A 76 10.20 3.21 -5.89
C LYS A 76 9.47 2.33 -6.90
N VAL A 77 10.19 1.44 -7.57
CA VAL A 77 9.63 0.52 -8.57
C VAL A 77 8.63 -0.48 -7.96
N ARG A 78 8.78 -0.80 -6.67
CA ARG A 78 8.01 -1.83 -5.98
C ARG A 78 6.95 -1.25 -5.04
N THR A 79 6.86 0.06 -4.91
CA THR A 79 6.05 0.70 -3.87
C THR A 79 5.10 1.72 -4.48
N ASP A 80 3.81 1.53 -4.22
CA ASP A 80 2.80 2.54 -4.52
C ASP A 80 3.02 3.78 -3.63
N PHE A 81 3.11 4.94 -4.29
CA PHE A 81 3.42 6.19 -3.61
C PHE A 81 2.35 6.57 -2.59
N ASN A 82 1.07 6.38 -2.92
CA ASN A 82 -0.01 6.75 -2.01
C ASN A 82 0.00 5.87 -0.76
N SER A 83 0.18 4.56 -0.94
CA SER A 83 0.33 3.60 0.16
C SER A 83 1.49 3.97 1.09
N PHE A 84 2.63 4.38 0.54
CA PHE A 84 3.77 4.83 1.35
C PHE A 84 3.47 6.14 2.10
N VAL A 85 2.80 7.11 1.46
CA VAL A 85 2.41 8.37 2.11
C VAL A 85 1.42 8.14 3.26
N GLU A 86 0.47 7.21 3.09
CA GLU A 86 -0.45 6.81 4.18
C GLU A 86 0.31 6.20 5.37
N GLU A 87 1.29 5.34 5.11
CA GLU A 87 2.16 4.80 6.18
C GLU A 87 3.02 5.88 6.83
N LEU A 88 3.56 6.82 6.05
CA LEU A 88 4.29 7.96 6.61
C LEU A 88 3.40 8.76 7.56
N ARG A 89 2.15 9.03 7.17
CA ARG A 89 1.17 9.73 8.01
C ARG A 89 0.90 8.99 9.31
N ALA A 90 0.59 7.69 9.23
CA ALA A 90 0.29 6.87 10.40
C ALA A 90 1.49 6.80 11.35
N LYS A 91 2.69 6.54 10.82
CA LYS A 91 3.92 6.49 11.63
C LYS A 91 4.34 7.84 12.18
N PHE A 92 4.00 8.95 11.52
CA PHE A 92 4.29 10.28 12.05
C PHE A 92 3.56 10.48 13.37
N SER A 93 2.26 10.14 13.38
CA SER A 93 1.43 10.21 14.56
C SER A 93 2.00 9.37 15.71
N GLU A 94 2.32 8.09 15.45
CA GLU A 94 2.93 7.20 16.44
C GLU A 94 4.27 7.71 17.00
N PHE A 95 5.06 8.40 16.18
CA PHE A 95 6.40 8.84 16.58
C PHE A 95 6.37 10.15 17.37
N PHE A 96 5.50 11.10 16.99
CA PHE A 96 5.66 12.50 17.41
C PHE A 96 4.42 13.09 18.11
N VAL A 97 3.24 12.49 17.97
CA VAL A 97 2.03 12.99 18.64
C VAL A 97 1.96 12.43 20.05
N GLY A 98 2.00 13.30 21.06
CA GLY A 98 1.93 12.92 22.47
C GLY A 98 3.16 12.19 23.00
N THR A 99 4.30 12.26 22.31
CA THR A 99 5.56 11.63 22.73
C THR A 99 6.61 12.69 23.12
N GLU A 100 7.52 12.34 24.03
CA GLU A 100 8.68 13.17 24.41
C GLU A 100 9.91 12.91 23.53
N ARG A 101 9.72 12.35 22.32
CA ARG A 101 10.84 12.04 21.44
C ARG A 101 11.52 13.32 20.97
N ALA A 102 12.85 13.25 20.84
CA ALA A 102 13.63 14.29 20.20
C ALA A 102 13.11 14.53 18.76
N ARG A 103 13.09 15.79 18.35
CA ARG A 103 12.62 16.21 17.01
C ARG A 103 13.82 16.56 16.15
N ASP A 104 14.71 15.59 15.99
CA ASP A 104 15.96 15.72 15.25
C ASP A 104 15.93 14.92 13.94
N GLU A 105 16.96 15.11 13.10
CA GLU A 105 17.10 14.40 11.83
C GLU A 105 17.18 12.87 12.02
N SER A 106 17.72 12.40 13.13
CA SER A 106 17.85 10.96 13.41
C SER A 106 16.46 10.33 13.60
N GLN A 107 15.59 10.96 14.39
CA GLN A 107 14.22 10.50 14.59
C GLN A 107 13.38 10.63 13.32
N MET A 108 13.57 11.71 12.54
CA MET A 108 12.95 11.84 11.23
C MET A 108 13.33 10.68 10.29
N ASN A 109 14.62 10.35 10.18
CA ASN A 109 15.09 9.25 9.35
C ASN A 109 14.57 7.89 9.84
N ARG A 110 14.51 7.68 11.17
CA ARG A 110 13.91 6.48 11.77
C ARG A 110 12.43 6.35 11.45
N TRP A 111 11.69 7.46 11.50
CA TRP A 111 10.27 7.53 11.14
C TRP A 111 10.06 7.12 9.67
N ILE A 112 10.79 7.73 8.74
CA ILE A 112 10.69 7.42 7.30
C ILE A 112 11.00 5.93 7.05
N GLY A 113 12.10 5.42 7.63
CA GLY A 113 12.47 4.01 7.50
C GLY A 113 11.44 3.06 8.11
N SER A 114 10.79 3.47 9.20
CA SER A 114 9.70 2.69 9.83
C SER A 114 8.48 2.60 8.91
N ALA A 115 8.06 3.73 8.32
CA ALA A 115 6.96 3.77 7.36
C ALA A 115 7.24 2.91 6.12
N MET A 116 8.47 2.94 5.61
CA MET A 116 8.85 2.13 4.45
C MET A 116 8.77 0.63 4.78
N ARG A 117 9.30 0.20 5.93
CA ARG A 117 9.18 -1.20 6.38
C ARG A 117 7.73 -1.63 6.57
N ALA A 118 6.89 -0.75 7.13
CA ALA A 118 5.46 -1.04 7.28
C ALA A 118 4.76 -1.18 5.93
N THR A 119 5.10 -0.31 4.97
CA THR A 119 4.59 -0.38 3.59
C THR A 119 4.96 -1.70 2.93
N LEU A 120 6.23 -2.11 3.01
CA LEU A 120 6.69 -3.38 2.45
C LEU A 120 6.05 -4.59 3.14
N LYS A 121 5.81 -4.52 4.45
CA LYS A 121 5.15 -5.61 5.20
C LYS A 121 3.70 -5.84 4.76
N LYS A 122 3.02 -4.82 4.25
CA LYS A 122 1.67 -4.92 3.70
C LYS A 122 1.63 -5.54 2.31
N GLN A 123 2.78 -5.66 1.64
CA GLN A 123 2.84 -6.29 0.33
C GLN A 123 2.77 -7.80 0.47
N SER A 124 1.90 -8.42 -0.32
CA SER A 124 1.85 -9.86 -0.49
C SER A 124 2.34 -10.22 -1.88
N ALA A 125 3.08 -11.31 -1.98
CA ALA A 125 3.35 -11.92 -3.27
C ALA A 125 2.10 -12.70 -3.70
N SER A 126 1.57 -12.38 -4.87
CA SER A 126 0.55 -13.18 -5.53
C SER A 126 1.05 -13.61 -6.90
N THR A 127 0.80 -14.88 -7.23
CA THR A 127 1.10 -15.42 -8.55
C THR A 127 -0.21 -15.49 -9.34
N HIS A 128 -0.25 -14.81 -10.49
CA HIS A 128 -1.39 -14.85 -11.40
C HIS A 128 -0.99 -15.53 -12.71
N TYR A 129 -1.82 -16.46 -13.16
CA TYR A 129 -1.60 -17.23 -14.38
C TYR A 129 -2.38 -16.59 -15.54
N VAL A 130 -1.76 -15.60 -16.19
CA VAL A 130 -2.38 -14.84 -17.29
C VAL A 130 -1.64 -15.14 -18.59
N PRO A 131 -2.34 -15.63 -19.64
CA PRO A 131 -1.71 -15.83 -20.94
C PRO A 131 -1.41 -14.47 -21.60
N CYS A 132 -0.15 -14.27 -21.97
CA CYS A 132 0.33 -13.04 -22.61
C CYS A 132 1.18 -13.39 -23.84
N ALA A 133 1.16 -12.56 -24.88
CA ALA A 133 2.05 -12.69 -26.04
C ALA A 133 3.01 -11.49 -26.11
N LEU A 134 4.31 -11.76 -26.10
CA LEU A 134 5.33 -10.75 -26.39
C LEU A 134 5.58 -10.69 -27.89
N ILE A 135 5.30 -9.55 -28.51
CA ILE A 135 5.64 -9.30 -29.90
C ILE A 135 7.13 -8.90 -29.94
N PHE A 136 7.93 -9.56 -30.79
CA PHE A 136 9.36 -9.25 -31.07
C PHE A 136 10.44 -9.74 -30.08
N SER A 137 10.20 -10.75 -29.24
CA SER A 137 11.30 -11.36 -28.49
C SER A 137 11.12 -12.88 -28.33
N GLN A 138 11.77 -13.65 -29.22
CA GLN A 138 11.79 -15.12 -29.10
C GLN A 138 12.84 -15.61 -28.07
N THR A 139 13.70 -14.70 -27.57
CA THR A 139 14.86 -15.03 -26.74
C THR A 139 14.71 -14.65 -25.27
N VAL A 140 13.73 -13.82 -24.91
CA VAL A 140 13.54 -13.38 -23.52
C VAL A 140 12.81 -14.46 -22.74
N LYS A 141 13.53 -15.09 -21.81
CA LYS A 141 13.00 -16.12 -20.91
C LYS A 141 12.28 -15.55 -19.69
N GLN A 142 12.70 -14.38 -19.22
CA GLN A 142 12.16 -13.69 -18.06
C GLN A 142 12.43 -12.19 -18.19
N PHE A 143 11.50 -11.37 -17.74
CA PHE A 143 11.70 -9.92 -17.57
C PHE A 143 10.81 -9.38 -16.45
N GLU A 144 11.13 -8.17 -16.00
CA GLU A 144 10.42 -7.51 -14.91
C GLU A 144 9.86 -6.17 -15.36
N VAL A 145 8.62 -5.88 -14.96
CA VAL A 145 7.99 -4.57 -15.11
C VAL A 145 7.42 -4.17 -13.75
N GLY A 146 8.08 -3.22 -13.09
CA GLY A 146 7.65 -2.86 -11.75
C GLY A 146 7.89 -3.99 -10.74
N PRO A 147 6.90 -4.32 -9.89
CA PRO A 147 6.96 -5.46 -8.99
C PRO A 147 6.56 -6.79 -9.66
N VAL A 148 6.23 -6.79 -10.96
CA VAL A 148 5.70 -7.96 -11.67
C VAL A 148 6.81 -8.62 -12.49
N THR A 149 7.00 -9.92 -12.26
CA THR A 149 7.90 -10.76 -13.04
C THR A 149 7.11 -11.57 -14.06
N PHE A 150 7.53 -11.51 -15.32
CA PHE A 150 6.97 -12.28 -16.41
C PHE A 150 7.94 -13.38 -16.82
N TYR A 151 7.39 -14.54 -17.16
CA TYR A 151 8.14 -15.71 -17.61
C TYR A 151 7.69 -16.12 -19.00
N HIS A 152 8.63 -16.59 -19.82
CA HIS A 152 8.28 -17.32 -21.04
C HIS A 152 7.54 -18.61 -20.66
N THR A 153 6.58 -19.03 -21.50
CA THR A 153 5.73 -20.20 -21.25
C THR A 153 6.52 -21.44 -20.84
N SER A 154 7.65 -21.71 -21.48
CA SER A 154 8.50 -22.87 -21.13
C SER A 154 9.10 -22.79 -19.73
N GLU A 155 9.60 -21.61 -19.31
CA GLU A 155 10.14 -21.42 -17.95
C GLU A 155 9.04 -21.42 -16.91
N PHE A 156 7.91 -20.79 -17.24
CA PHE A 156 6.74 -20.74 -16.38
C PHE A 156 6.24 -22.14 -16.03
N PHE A 157 6.03 -23.03 -17.02
CA PHE A 157 5.59 -24.41 -16.75
C PHE A 157 6.68 -25.26 -16.12
N ARG A 158 7.96 -24.96 -16.34
CA ARG A 158 9.07 -25.62 -15.62
C ARG A 158 9.06 -25.30 -14.12
N ILE A 159 8.70 -24.06 -13.74
CA ILE A 159 8.72 -23.60 -12.34
C ILE A 159 7.40 -23.95 -11.63
N PHE A 160 6.25 -23.72 -12.28
CA PHE A 160 4.92 -23.78 -11.66
C PHE A 160 4.05 -24.93 -12.19
N GLY A 161 4.55 -25.77 -13.11
CA GLY A 161 3.75 -26.82 -13.76
C GLY A 161 3.08 -27.78 -12.78
N ASP A 162 3.85 -28.30 -11.82
CA ASP A 162 3.33 -29.23 -10.81
C ASP A 162 2.28 -28.57 -9.90
N GLU A 163 2.48 -27.29 -9.53
CA GLU A 163 1.53 -26.53 -8.75
C GLU A 163 0.22 -26.30 -9.52
N ILE A 164 0.33 -25.96 -10.81
CA ILE A 164 -0.82 -25.75 -11.70
C ILE A 164 -1.61 -27.04 -11.87
N GLU A 165 -0.96 -28.18 -12.08
CA GLU A 165 -1.68 -29.45 -12.17
C GLU A 165 -2.33 -29.83 -10.84
N GLY A 166 -1.64 -29.66 -9.71
CA GLY A 166 -2.25 -29.86 -8.40
C GLY A 166 -3.45 -28.94 -8.15
N LEU A 167 -3.43 -27.70 -8.63
CA LEU A 167 -4.58 -26.79 -8.60
C LEU A 167 -5.72 -27.28 -9.51
N ARG A 168 -5.42 -27.73 -10.73
CA ARG A 168 -6.40 -28.30 -11.67
C ARG A 168 -7.10 -29.51 -11.08
N GLU A 169 -6.36 -30.43 -10.46
CA GLU A 169 -6.91 -31.60 -9.79
C GLU A 169 -7.85 -31.21 -8.64
N LYS A 170 -7.45 -30.26 -7.79
CA LYS A 170 -8.30 -29.75 -6.70
C LYS A 170 -9.58 -29.10 -7.22
N ILE A 171 -9.48 -28.32 -8.31
CA ILE A 171 -10.64 -27.68 -8.94
C ILE A 171 -11.59 -28.75 -9.50
N ARG A 172 -11.07 -29.77 -10.20
CA ARG A 172 -11.84 -30.90 -10.71
C ARG A 172 -12.53 -31.68 -9.59
N ALA A 173 -11.80 -32.01 -8.52
CA ALA A 173 -12.36 -32.73 -7.37
C ALA A 173 -13.50 -31.94 -6.71
N ARG A 174 -13.28 -30.64 -6.46
CA ARG A 174 -14.32 -29.76 -5.90
C ARG A 174 -15.52 -29.63 -6.84
N HIS A 175 -15.29 -29.59 -8.15
CA HIS A 175 -16.36 -29.58 -9.13
C HIS A 175 -17.18 -30.88 -9.06
N GLN A 176 -16.53 -32.04 -9.05
CA GLN A 176 -17.17 -33.36 -8.92
C GLN A 176 -17.99 -33.49 -7.63
N GLU A 177 -17.46 -33.02 -6.50
CA GLU A 177 -18.20 -32.97 -5.23
C GLU A 177 -19.48 -32.13 -5.36
N ARG A 178 -19.36 -30.93 -5.93
CA ARG A 178 -20.49 -30.00 -6.12
C ARG A 178 -21.57 -30.59 -7.05
N VAL A 179 -21.16 -31.25 -8.13
CA VAL A 179 -22.07 -31.95 -9.05
C VAL A 179 -22.78 -33.08 -8.31
N THR A 180 -22.04 -33.90 -7.56
CA THR A 180 -22.60 -35.02 -6.79
C THR A 180 -23.60 -34.55 -5.73
N GLU A 181 -23.30 -33.48 -5.02
CA GLU A 181 -24.21 -32.89 -4.03
C GLU A 181 -25.48 -32.34 -4.68
N SER A 182 -25.34 -31.72 -5.86
CA SER A 182 -26.49 -31.21 -6.63
C SER A 182 -27.39 -32.34 -7.12
N ILE A 183 -26.82 -33.45 -7.59
CA ILE A 183 -27.60 -34.64 -7.96
C ILE A 183 -28.34 -35.21 -6.74
N LYS A 184 -27.68 -35.30 -5.58
CA LYS A 184 -28.33 -35.74 -4.33
C LYS A 184 -29.50 -34.84 -3.91
N LYS A 185 -29.45 -33.55 -4.23
CA LYS A 185 -30.54 -32.58 -3.99
C LYS A 185 -31.67 -32.65 -5.03
N GLY A 186 -31.60 -33.57 -5.99
CA GLY A 186 -32.67 -33.84 -6.97
C GLY A 186 -32.50 -33.16 -8.32
N TYR A 187 -31.38 -32.49 -8.58
CA TYR A 187 -31.08 -31.93 -9.90
C TYR A 187 -30.68 -33.05 -10.87
N ALA A 188 -31.16 -32.99 -12.12
CA ALA A 188 -30.77 -33.97 -13.14
C ALA A 188 -29.29 -33.81 -13.50
N ALA A 189 -28.57 -34.92 -13.70
CA ALA A 189 -27.12 -34.92 -13.90
C ALA A 189 -26.65 -34.03 -15.07
N LYS A 190 -27.45 -33.97 -16.14
CA LYS A 190 -27.21 -33.11 -17.32
C LYS A 190 -27.27 -31.60 -17.02
N ASP A 191 -27.97 -31.21 -15.96
CA ASP A 191 -28.17 -29.82 -15.54
C ASP A 191 -27.24 -29.46 -14.36
N ALA A 192 -26.64 -30.46 -13.71
CA ALA A 192 -25.73 -30.31 -12.58
C ALA A 192 -24.27 -30.12 -13.00
N ALA A 193 -23.85 -30.66 -14.15
CA ALA A 193 -22.52 -30.50 -14.69
C ALA A 193 -22.41 -29.22 -15.53
N THR A 194 -21.43 -28.36 -15.24
CA THR A 194 -21.01 -27.30 -16.18
C THR A 194 -19.96 -27.88 -17.12
N PRO A 195 -19.99 -27.57 -18.44
CA PRO A 195 -18.93 -27.99 -19.35
C PRO A 195 -17.55 -27.52 -18.84
N GLU A 196 -16.54 -28.38 -18.93
CA GLU A 196 -15.13 -28.02 -18.67
C GLU A 196 -14.60 -27.05 -19.74
#